data_AF-A0A3M1CZQ4-F1
#
_entry.id   AF-A0A3M1CZQ4-F1
#
_cell.length_a   1.000
_cell.length_b   1.000
_cell.length_c   1.000
_cell.angle_alpha   90.00
_cell.angle_beta   90.00
_cell.angle_gamma   90.00
#
_symmetry.space_group_name_H-M   'P 1'
#
loop_
_entity.id
_entity.type
_entity.pdbx_description
1 polymer ?
#
loop_
_entity_poly.entity_id
_entity_poly.type
_entity_poly.pdbx_seq_one_letter_code
_entity_poly.pdbx_strand_id
1 'polypeptide(L)'
;MCGRFALAVNSADELIRFFARRLPPNTRLHPRAAAVEVSPRYNIAPGQQVPVMRVVDVDDARYAGLSACHWGLVPSWSKGEWPEVRRRSYRMINARAETVFDR
;
A
#
# COMPACT_ATOMS: atom_id res chain seq x y z
N MET A 1 10.81 -14.88 -0.17
CA MET A 1 10.03 -13.99 0.73
C MET A 1 10.89 -12.79 1.05
N CYS A 2 10.32 -11.58 1.04
CA CYS A 2 11.04 -10.36 1.41
C CYS A 2 10.56 -9.87 2.79
N GLY A 3 11.46 -9.21 3.54
CA GLY A 3 11.16 -8.74 4.89
C GLY A 3 11.62 -7.32 5.16
N ARG A 4 12.35 -6.70 4.24
CA ARG A 4 12.81 -5.30 4.29
C ARG A 4 12.87 -4.73 2.89
N PHE A 5 12.70 -3.42 2.76
CA PHE A 5 12.98 -2.69 1.52
C PHE A 5 13.41 -1.24 1.80
N ALA A 6 13.95 -0.58 0.79
CA ALA A 6 14.26 0.84 0.83
C ALA A 6 13.24 1.62 -0.01
N LEU A 7 12.75 2.72 0.52
CA LEU A 7 12.04 3.77 -0.21
C LEU A 7 13.03 4.93 -0.40
N ALA A 8 13.78 4.92 -1.50
CA ALA A 8 14.78 5.94 -1.81
C ALA A 8 14.19 7.06 -2.69
N VAL A 9 13.05 7.61 -2.27
CA VAL A 9 12.28 8.61 -3.03
C VAL A 9 12.04 9.83 -2.16
N ASN A 10 12.18 11.02 -2.75
CA ASN A 10 12.22 12.27 -1.99
C ASN A 10 10.85 12.94 -1.79
N SER A 11 9.83 12.55 -2.57
CA SER A 11 8.50 13.15 -2.47
C SER A 11 7.39 12.22 -2.99
N ALA A 12 6.15 12.51 -2.57
CA ALA A 12 4.96 11.83 -3.05
C ALA A 12 4.77 12.04 -4.57
N ASP A 13 5.04 13.25 -5.05
CA ASP A 13 4.93 13.59 -6.48
C ASP A 13 5.85 12.76 -7.36
N GLU A 14 7.05 12.40 -6.86
CA GLU A 14 7.97 11.55 -7.60
C GLU A 14 7.41 10.13 -7.78
N LEU A 15 6.86 9.53 -6.72
CA LEU A 15 6.15 8.25 -6.82
C LEU A 15 4.94 8.34 -7.76
N ILE A 16 4.13 9.39 -7.61
CA ILE A 16 2.92 9.59 -8.43
C ILE A 16 3.31 9.71 -9.90
N ARG A 17 4.28 10.55 -10.26
CA ARG A 17 4.77 10.69 -11.64
C ARG A 17 5.29 9.37 -12.19
N PHE A 18 5.98 8.58 -11.38
CA PHE A 18 6.50 7.28 -11.81
C PHE A 18 5.38 6.29 -12.14
N PHE A 19 4.37 6.20 -11.27
CA PHE A 19 3.27 5.24 -11.39
C PHE A 19 2.12 5.72 -12.29
N ALA A 20 1.92 7.03 -12.45
CA ALA A 20 0.86 7.60 -13.30
C ALA A 20 0.93 7.08 -14.74
N ARG A 21 2.15 6.83 -15.25
CA ARG A 21 2.41 6.24 -16.58
C ARG A 21 2.03 4.77 -16.72
N ARG A 22 1.72 4.10 -15.60
CA ARG A 22 1.39 2.67 -15.52
C ARG A 22 -0.03 2.42 -15.02
N LEU A 23 -0.82 3.49 -14.85
CA LEU A 23 -2.19 3.35 -14.39
C LEU A 23 -3.06 2.73 -15.49
N PRO A 24 -4.12 1.99 -15.11
CA PRO A 24 -5.10 1.50 -16.07
C PRO A 24 -5.72 2.65 -16.89
N PRO A 25 -6.22 2.38 -18.12
CA PRO A 25 -6.95 3.37 -18.91
C PRO A 25 -8.11 4.00 -18.12
N ASN A 26 -8.43 5.25 -18.45
CA ASN A 26 -9.50 6.05 -17.82
C ASN A 26 -9.34 6.27 -16.30
N THR A 27 -8.15 6.02 -15.74
CA THR A 27 -7.84 6.33 -14.34
C THR A 27 -7.40 7.78 -14.19
N ARG A 28 -8.09 8.54 -13.33
CA ARG A 28 -7.73 9.93 -12.97
C ARG A 28 -6.92 9.94 -11.68
N LEU A 29 -6.05 10.93 -11.50
CA LEU A 29 -5.46 11.15 -10.17
C LEU A 29 -6.51 11.76 -9.25
N HIS A 30 -6.64 11.22 -8.04
CA HIS A 30 -7.50 11.81 -7.01
C HIS A 30 -6.97 13.20 -6.62
N PRO A 31 -7.81 14.20 -6.29
CA PRO A 31 -7.34 15.52 -5.86
C PRO A 31 -6.38 15.50 -4.66
N ARG A 32 -6.49 14.45 -3.82
CA ARG A 32 -5.60 14.18 -2.69
C ARG A 32 -4.59 13.06 -2.94
N ALA A 33 -4.24 12.80 -4.20
CA ALA A 33 -3.34 11.70 -4.57
C ALA A 33 -1.96 11.78 -3.87
N ALA A 34 -1.49 12.98 -3.54
CA ALA A 34 -0.21 13.24 -2.87
C ALA A 34 -0.34 13.55 -1.38
N ALA A 35 -1.48 13.26 -0.74
CA ALA A 35 -1.70 13.62 0.68
C ALA A 35 -0.87 12.80 1.68
N VAL A 36 -0.15 11.77 1.22
CA VAL A 36 0.75 10.98 2.04
C VAL A 36 2.13 11.61 2.03
N GLU A 37 2.66 11.95 3.20
CA GLU A 37 4.04 12.39 3.33
C GLU A 37 5.00 11.25 2.94
N VAL A 38 5.94 11.56 2.06
CA VAL A 38 6.95 10.63 1.56
C VAL A 38 8.31 11.27 1.74
N SER A 39 9.19 10.55 2.42
CA SER A 39 10.60 10.88 2.59
C SER A 39 11.45 9.61 2.48
N PRO A 40 12.76 9.74 2.19
CA PRO A 40 13.62 8.58 2.05
C PRO A 40 13.69 7.75 3.33
N ARG A 41 13.47 6.44 3.20
CA ARG A 41 13.55 5.45 4.28
C ARG A 41 14.31 4.23 3.78
N TYR A 42 15.56 4.08 4.18
CA TYR A 42 16.48 3.07 3.63
C TYR A 42 16.35 1.68 4.25
N ASN A 43 15.48 1.51 5.25
CA ASN A 43 15.31 0.24 5.95
C ASN A 43 13.89 0.09 6.52
N ILE A 44 12.90 -0.02 5.64
CA ILE A 44 11.51 -0.24 6.01
C ILE A 44 11.34 -1.70 6.43
N ALA A 45 10.70 -1.91 7.59
CA ALA A 45 10.42 -3.21 8.18
C ALA A 45 8.89 -3.49 8.24
N PRO A 46 8.47 -4.75 8.42
CA PRO A 46 7.06 -5.09 8.48
C PRO A 46 6.39 -4.47 9.71
N GLY A 47 5.10 -4.19 9.59
CA GLY A 47 4.29 -3.50 10.59
C GLY A 47 4.40 -1.97 10.57
N GLN A 48 5.25 -1.41 9.72
CA GLN A 48 5.33 0.04 9.51
C GLN A 48 4.29 0.51 8.49
N GLN A 49 3.90 1.79 8.57
CA GLN A 49 3.13 2.44 7.52
C GLN A 49 4.03 2.69 6.30
N VAL A 50 3.53 2.40 5.11
CA VAL A 50 4.24 2.56 3.83
C VAL A 50 3.31 3.17 2.78
N PRO A 51 3.83 4.02 1.87
CA PRO A 51 3.03 4.55 0.78
C PRO A 51 2.71 3.46 -0.24
N VAL A 52 1.43 3.32 -0.58
CA VAL A 52 0.93 2.39 -1.59
C VAL A 52 0.11 3.18 -2.60
N MET A 53 0.42 3.02 -3.89
CA MET A 53 -0.43 3.52 -4.97
C MET A 53 -1.68 2.63 -5.06
N ARG A 54 -2.85 3.20 -4.79
CA ARG A 54 -4.13 2.49 -4.89
C ARG A 54 -4.97 3.05 -6.02
N VAL A 55 -5.74 2.17 -6.64
CA VAL A 55 -6.77 2.51 -7.63
C VAL A 55 -8.11 2.11 -7.03
N VAL A 56 -9.07 3.04 -7.03
CA VAL A 56 -10.41 2.86 -6.46
C VAL A 56 -11.45 3.39 -7.44
N ASP A 57 -12.59 2.72 -7.52
CA ASP A 57 -13.74 3.17 -8.30
C ASP A 57 -14.71 3.91 -7.35
N VAL A 58 -15.08 5.15 -7.70
CA VAL A 58 -15.98 6.03 -6.94
C VAL A 58 -16.91 6.73 -7.93
N ASP A 59 -18.22 6.59 -7.75
CA ASP A 59 -19.26 7.24 -8.57
C ASP A 59 -18.99 7.12 -10.09
N ASP A 60 -18.82 5.89 -10.58
CA ASP A 60 -18.50 5.54 -11.98
C ASP A 60 -17.17 6.09 -12.53
N ALA A 61 -16.34 6.68 -11.69
CA ALA A 61 -15.01 7.17 -12.04
C ALA A 61 -13.91 6.38 -11.32
N ARG A 62 -12.84 6.08 -12.04
CA ARG A 62 -11.66 5.41 -11.49
C ARG A 62 -10.61 6.43 -11.06
N TYR A 63 -10.21 6.37 -9.80
CA TYR A 63 -9.22 7.26 -9.21
C TYR A 63 -7.99 6.52 -8.72
N ALA A 64 -6.81 7.13 -8.87
CA ALA A 64 -5.56 6.67 -8.29
C ALA A 64 -4.98 7.68 -7.31
N GLY A 65 -4.32 7.19 -6.27
CA GLY A 65 -3.60 8.02 -5.31
C GLY A 65 -2.76 7.21 -4.33
N LEU A 66 -1.82 7.88 -3.67
CA LEU A 66 -1.05 7.27 -2.59
C LEU A 66 -1.92 7.15 -1.33
N SER A 67 -1.69 6.08 -0.59
CA SER A 67 -2.28 5.86 0.73
C SER A 67 -1.22 5.30 1.66
N ALA A 68 -1.21 5.76 2.91
CA ALA A 68 -0.42 5.14 3.97
C ALA A 68 -1.10 3.83 4.37
N CYS A 69 -0.40 2.71 4.19
CA CYS A 69 -0.90 1.37 4.50
C CYS A 69 0.04 0.65 5.46
N HIS A 70 -0.52 -0.13 6.37
CA HIS A 70 0.25 -1.01 7.25
C HIS A 70 0.85 -2.18 6.46
N TRP A 71 2.16 -2.39 6.52
CA TRP A 71 2.78 -3.58 5.91
C TRP A 71 2.55 -4.83 6.76
N GLY A 72 1.46 -5.53 6.46
CA GLY A 72 1.01 -6.75 7.13
C GLY A 72 -0.50 -6.84 6.99
N LEU A 73 -0.99 -7.74 6.14
CA LEU A 73 -2.42 -7.81 5.85
C LEU A 73 -3.21 -8.10 7.13
N VAL A 74 -4.28 -7.35 7.33
CA VAL A 74 -5.30 -7.64 8.33
C VAL A 74 -6.56 -8.04 7.56
N PRO A 75 -6.94 -9.33 7.56
CA PRO A 75 -8.18 -9.77 6.94
C PRO A 75 -9.37 -9.04 7.57
N SER A 76 -10.35 -8.67 6.76
CA SER A 76 -11.55 -7.94 7.20
C SER A 76 -12.38 -8.70 8.24
N TRP A 77 -12.29 -10.03 8.25
CA TRP A 77 -12.97 -10.91 9.21
C TRP A 77 -12.20 -11.13 10.52
N SER A 78 -11.05 -10.48 10.69
CA SER A 78 -10.26 -10.60 11.93
C SER A 78 -11.04 -10.08 13.14
N LYS A 79 -11.18 -10.93 14.17
CA LYS A 79 -11.79 -10.56 15.45
C LYS A 79 -10.73 -10.20 16.49
N GLY A 80 -11.07 -9.29 17.40
CA GLY A 80 -10.24 -8.87 18.53
C GLY A 80 -9.84 -7.40 18.45
N GLU A 81 -9.21 -6.91 19.51
CA GLU A 81 -8.73 -5.53 19.60
C GLU A 81 -7.44 -5.33 18.78
N TRP A 82 -7.12 -4.06 18.52
CA TRP A 82 -6.02 -3.69 17.63
C TRP A 82 -4.64 -4.29 18.00
N PRO A 83 -4.22 -4.35 19.28
CA PRO A 83 -2.95 -4.98 19.65
C PRO A 83 -2.88 -6.46 19.25
N GLU A 84 -4.00 -7.17 19.33
CA GLU A 84 -4.08 -8.59 19.00
C GLU A 84 -4.05 -8.82 17.50
N VAL A 85 -4.89 -8.06 16.77
CA VAL A 85 -4.98 -8.14 15.31
C VAL A 85 -3.65 -7.76 14.66
N ARG A 86 -2.96 -6.73 15.18
CA ARG A 86 -1.62 -6.34 14.70
C ARG A 86 -0.57 -7.43 14.91
N ARG A 87 -0.64 -8.20 16.00
CA ARG A 87 0.29 -9.33 16.22
C ARG A 87 0.13 -10.40 15.14
N ARG A 88 -1.12 -10.68 14.73
CA ARG A 88 -1.41 -11.67 13.68
C ARG A 88 -0.94 -11.20 12.29
N SER A 89 -0.96 -9.88 12.03
CA SER A 89 -0.56 -9.32 10.73
C SER A 89 0.94 -9.46 10.40
N TYR A 90 1.81 -9.63 11.40
CA TYR A 90 3.23 -9.94 11.17
C TYR A 90 3.45 -11.28 10.44
N ARG A 91 2.46 -12.20 10.49
CA ARG A 91 2.50 -13.45 9.72
C ARG A 91 2.02 -13.29 8.28
N MET A 92 1.41 -12.15 7.94
CA MET A 92 0.76 -11.88 6.65
C MET A 92 1.45 -10.73 5.90
N ILE A 93 2.79 -10.74 5.89
CA ILE A 93 3.63 -9.71 5.28
C ILE A 93 4.01 -10.02 3.82
N ASN A 94 3.81 -11.26 3.38
CA ASN A 94 4.00 -11.74 2.02
C ASN A 94 2.81 -12.62 1.62
N ALA A 95 2.47 -12.65 0.34
CA ALA A 95 1.58 -13.63 -0.26
C ALA A 95 2.32 -14.32 -1.42
N ARG A 96 2.27 -15.66 -1.47
CA ARG A 96 2.86 -16.44 -2.56
C ARG A 96 1.95 -16.37 -3.78
N ALA A 97 2.52 -16.09 -4.95
CA ALA A 97 1.74 -15.97 -6.19
C ALA A 97 1.04 -17.29 -6.55
N GLU A 98 1.69 -18.41 -6.24
CA GLU A 98 1.23 -19.76 -6.55
C GLU A 98 -0.01 -20.19 -5.75
N THR A 99 -0.26 -19.56 -4.59
CA THR A 99 -1.35 -19.97 -3.68
C THR A 99 -2.28 -18.83 -3.31
N VAL A 100 -2.20 -17.66 -3.96
CA VAL A 100 -2.96 -16.46 -3.53
C VAL A 100 -4.48 -16.64 -3.65
N PHE A 101 -4.93 -17.53 -4.54
CA PHE A 101 -6.35 -17.80 -4.78
C PHE A 101 -6.92 -18.93 -3.90
N ASP A 102 -6.07 -19.64 -3.14
CA ASP A 102 -6.44 -20.81 -2.32
C ASP A 102 -6.32 -20.55 -0.80
N ARG A 103 -6.18 -19.28 -0.39
CA ARG A 103 -5.83 -18.88 0.99
C ARG A 103 -6.82 -17.92 1.62
#